data_AF-A0A017SD27-F1
#
_entry.id   AF-A0A017SD27-F1
#
_cell.length_a   1.000
_cell.length_b   1.000
_cell.length_c   1.000
_cell.angle_alpha   90.00
_cell.angle_beta   90.00
_cell.angle_gamma   90.00
#
_symmetry.space_group_name_H-M   'P 1'
#
loop_
_entity.id
_entity.type
_entity.pdbx_description
1 polymer ?
#
loop_
_entity_poly.entity_id
_entity_poly.type
_entity_poly.pdbx_seq_one_letter_code
_entity_poly.pdbx_strand_id
1 'polypeptide(L)'
;MTANWTESDVSNVLAYAFAPELASATLKKKSTNKGPPVSTIDVLLTFDKHGISNHPNHRSLYYGALDFLRSLMKDKPGYACPVSLYTLSTTTIFRKYIGVFDAPLTMLRGALHTIFSGSGKGKGKKDELPGQLLFINSVNEYLTAQSAMVNAHKSQMVWFRYGWITIGRYMVVNDLRRQWA
;
A
#
# COMPACT_ATOMS: atom_id res chain seq x y z
N MET A 1 -6.07 16.70 -11.86
CA MET A 1 -4.74 16.55 -12.46
C MET A 1 -4.42 15.07 -12.52
N THR A 2 -4.21 14.52 -13.71
CA THR A 2 -3.81 13.12 -13.92
C THR A 2 -2.43 13.12 -14.56
N ALA A 3 -1.47 12.47 -13.93
CA ALA A 3 -0.11 12.30 -14.41
C ALA A 3 0.22 10.80 -14.40
N ASN A 4 0.73 10.31 -15.53
CA ASN A 4 1.26 8.95 -15.59
C ASN A 4 2.77 9.03 -15.43
N TRP A 5 3.25 8.69 -14.24
CA TRP A 5 4.69 8.71 -13.94
C TRP A 5 5.34 7.44 -14.45
N THR A 6 6.58 7.54 -14.92
CA THR A 6 7.33 6.34 -15.30
C THR A 6 7.69 5.54 -14.05
N GLU A 7 7.79 4.23 -14.20
CA GLU A 7 8.15 3.33 -13.08
C GLU A 7 9.51 3.70 -12.50
N SER A 8 10.47 4.03 -13.39
CA SER A 8 11.82 4.45 -13.02
C SER A 8 11.85 5.75 -12.23
N ASP A 9 11.01 6.74 -12.54
CA ASP A 9 11.02 8.02 -11.82
C ASP A 9 10.60 7.81 -10.35
N VAL A 10 9.52 7.06 -10.15
CA VAL A 10 9.04 6.73 -8.81
C VAL A 10 10.06 5.85 -8.07
N SER A 11 10.61 4.84 -8.75
CA SER A 11 11.63 3.94 -8.21
C SER A 11 12.89 4.67 -7.78
N ASN A 12 13.37 5.63 -8.58
CA ASN A 12 14.54 6.46 -8.27
C ASN A 12 14.30 7.34 -7.05
N VAL A 13 13.10 7.92 -6.91
CA VAL A 13 12.73 8.71 -5.73
C VAL A 13 12.71 7.83 -4.47
N LEU A 14 12.13 6.63 -4.55
CA LEU A 14 12.11 5.67 -3.44
C LEU A 14 13.52 5.20 -3.08
N ALA A 15 14.36 4.92 -4.07
CA ALA A 15 15.75 4.54 -3.87
C ALA A 15 16.54 5.65 -3.19
N TYR A 16 16.39 6.89 -3.66
CA TYR A 16 17.03 8.06 -3.06
C TYR A 16 16.65 8.27 -1.60
N ALA A 17 15.36 8.12 -1.28
CA ALA A 17 14.85 8.35 0.08
C ALA A 17 15.16 7.20 1.05
N PHE A 18 15.08 5.95 0.57
CA PHE A 18 14.99 4.78 1.45
C PHE A 18 16.07 3.71 1.22
N ALA A 19 16.92 3.86 0.20
CA ALA A 19 18.02 2.94 -0.10
C ALA A 19 19.28 3.73 -0.52
N PRO A 20 19.96 4.43 0.40
CA PRO A 20 21.08 5.32 0.09
C PRO A 20 22.23 4.63 -0.64
N GLU A 21 22.47 3.34 -0.36
CA GLU A 21 23.43 2.49 -1.08
C GLU A 21 23.05 2.29 -2.56
N LEU A 22 21.76 2.01 -2.82
CA LEU A 22 21.23 1.85 -4.18
C LEU A 22 21.31 3.18 -4.96
N ALA A 23 20.92 4.27 -4.33
CA ALA A 23 21.02 5.62 -4.92
C ALA A 23 22.46 6.00 -5.25
N SER A 24 23.40 5.72 -4.34
CA SER A 24 24.83 5.98 -4.53
C SER A 24 25.45 5.10 -5.63
N ALA A 25 24.99 3.84 -5.76
CA ALA A 25 25.45 2.93 -6.81
C ALA A 25 25.01 3.39 -8.20
N THR A 26 23.78 3.92 -8.35
CA THR A 26 23.28 4.51 -9.59
C THR A 26 24.15 5.71 -10.02
N LEU A 27 24.58 6.54 -9.06
CA LEU A 27 25.43 7.71 -9.33
C LEU A 27 26.89 7.33 -9.65
N LYS A 28 27.46 6.34 -8.97
CA LYS A 28 28.89 5.97 -9.10
C LYS A 28 29.19 4.97 -10.21
N LYS A 29 28.19 4.50 -10.97
CA LYS A 29 28.29 3.61 -12.15
C LYS A 29 29.11 2.32 -11.96
N LYS A 30 29.48 1.95 -10.73
CA LYS A 30 30.05 0.66 -10.33
C LYS A 30 30.21 0.61 -8.80
N SER A 31 29.35 -0.13 -8.11
CA SER A 31 29.65 -0.65 -6.78
C SER A 31 28.88 -1.95 -6.58
N THR A 32 29.57 -3.08 -6.75
CA THR A 32 29.05 -4.41 -6.41
C THR A 32 29.25 -4.63 -4.91
N ASN A 33 28.46 -3.94 -4.09
CA ASN A 33 28.45 -4.22 -2.66
C ASN A 33 27.74 -5.57 -2.45
N LYS A 34 28.50 -6.62 -2.12
CA LYS A 34 28.00 -8.00 -1.92
C LYS A 34 27.28 -8.20 -0.58
N GLY A 35 27.14 -7.13 0.21
CA GLY A 35 26.41 -7.13 1.46
C GLY A 35 24.90 -7.33 1.29
N PRO A 36 24.17 -7.54 2.40
CA PRO A 36 22.71 -7.66 2.37
C PRO A 36 22.06 -6.38 1.81
N PRO A 37 20.88 -6.49 1.18
CA PRO A 37 20.09 -5.31 0.81
C PRO A 37 19.75 -4.50 2.07
N VAL A 38 20.05 -3.20 2.06
CA VAL A 38 19.78 -2.29 3.18
C VAL A 38 18.73 -1.27 2.74
N SER A 39 17.71 -1.09 3.58
CA SER A 39 16.73 -0.02 3.46
C SER A 39 16.50 0.63 4.82
N THR A 40 16.05 1.89 4.85
CA THR A 40 15.70 2.60 6.08
C THR A 40 14.25 2.34 6.53
N ILE A 41 13.49 1.56 5.77
CA ILE A 41 12.09 1.21 6.06
C ILE A 41 11.90 -0.31 6.03
N ASP A 42 10.95 -0.80 6.83
CA ASP A 42 10.55 -2.21 6.84
C ASP A 42 9.30 -2.46 5.98
N VAL A 43 8.44 -1.45 5.84
CA VAL A 43 7.12 -1.58 5.21
C VAL A 43 6.87 -0.42 4.25
N LEU A 44 6.46 -0.74 3.03
CA LEU A 44 6.00 0.22 2.02
C LEU A 44 4.51 0.01 1.75
N LEU A 45 3.71 1.06 1.94
CA LEU A 45 2.27 1.06 1.66
C LEU A 45 1.98 1.83 0.36
N THR A 46 1.22 1.23 -0.56
CA THR A 46 0.83 1.89 -1.82
C THR A 46 -0.54 1.40 -2.32
N PHE A 47 -0.95 1.82 -3.51
CA PHE A 47 -2.17 1.35 -4.17
C PHE A 47 -1.94 0.04 -4.91
N ASP A 48 -2.98 -0.75 -5.13
CA ASP A 48 -2.87 -1.93 -6.00
C ASP A 48 -2.70 -1.56 -7.48
N LYS A 49 -2.53 -2.59 -8.33
CA LYS A 49 -2.41 -2.44 -9.79
C LYS A 49 -3.56 -1.68 -10.47
N HIS A 50 -4.72 -1.59 -9.81
CA HIS A 50 -5.89 -0.87 -10.29
C HIS A 50 -5.95 0.57 -9.78
N GLY A 51 -5.09 0.97 -8.85
CA GLY A 51 -4.90 2.35 -8.45
C GLY A 51 -6.14 3.04 -7.88
N ILE A 52 -7.07 2.30 -7.27
CA ILE A 52 -8.33 2.79 -6.67
C ILE A 52 -9.12 3.71 -7.62
N SER A 53 -10.21 3.18 -8.19
CA SER A 53 -10.96 3.85 -9.26
C SER A 53 -10.15 4.09 -10.53
N ASN A 54 -9.14 3.25 -10.80
CA ASN A 54 -8.36 3.29 -12.03
C ASN A 54 -7.60 4.61 -12.24
N HIS A 55 -7.19 5.27 -11.14
CA HIS A 55 -6.50 6.55 -11.24
C HIS A 55 -5.06 6.36 -11.75
N PRO A 56 -4.62 7.03 -12.83
CA PRO A 56 -3.29 6.84 -13.41
C PRO A 56 -2.15 6.99 -12.41
N ASN A 57 -2.15 8.08 -11.62
CA ASN A 57 -1.10 8.34 -10.64
C ASN A 57 -0.94 7.19 -9.63
N HIS A 58 -2.05 6.61 -9.16
CA HIS A 58 -2.02 5.53 -8.18
C HIS A 58 -1.48 4.24 -8.80
N ARG A 59 -1.78 3.98 -10.08
CA ARG A 59 -1.20 2.86 -10.82
C ARG A 59 0.31 3.03 -11.00
N SER A 60 0.77 4.24 -11.33
CA SER A 60 2.20 4.53 -11.43
C SER A 60 2.94 4.24 -10.11
N LEU A 61 2.32 4.56 -8.96
CA LEU A 61 2.90 4.26 -7.64
C LEU A 61 3.03 2.75 -7.37
N TYR A 62 2.08 1.93 -7.84
CA TYR A 62 2.18 0.48 -7.72
C TYR A 62 3.39 -0.07 -8.48
N TYR A 63 3.52 0.29 -9.75
CA TYR A 63 4.60 -0.23 -10.59
C TYR A 63 5.97 0.34 -10.20
N GLY A 64 6.04 1.62 -9.84
CA GLY A 64 7.27 2.22 -9.32
C GLY A 64 7.76 1.58 -8.01
N ALA A 65 6.84 1.21 -7.12
CA ALA A 65 7.18 0.46 -5.90
C ALA A 65 7.74 -0.94 -6.21
N LEU A 66 7.17 -1.64 -7.19
CA LEU A 66 7.70 -2.94 -7.63
C LEU A 66 9.09 -2.81 -8.24
N ASP A 67 9.30 -1.81 -9.10
CA ASP A 67 10.60 -1.56 -9.72
C ASP A 67 11.68 -1.20 -8.66
N PHE A 68 11.31 -0.43 -7.65
CA PHE A 68 12.19 -0.13 -6.50
C PHE A 68 12.65 -1.41 -5.79
N LEU A 69 11.72 -2.32 -5.47
CA LEU A 69 12.05 -3.57 -4.76
C LEU A 69 12.90 -4.51 -5.62
N ARG A 70 12.60 -4.61 -6.92
CA ARG A 70 13.43 -5.37 -7.87
C ARG A 70 14.84 -4.81 -7.95
N SER A 71 14.96 -3.49 -8.01
CA SER A 71 16.26 -2.80 -8.03
C SER A 71 17.03 -2.99 -6.73
N LEU A 72 16.35 -2.98 -5.58
CA LEU A 72 16.95 -3.22 -4.27
C LEU A 72 17.55 -4.64 -4.15
N MET A 73 16.83 -5.63 -4.69
CA MET A 73 17.19 -7.04 -4.69
C MET A 73 18.11 -7.46 -5.84
N LYS A 74 18.34 -6.57 -6.81
CA LYS A 74 19.20 -6.84 -7.96
C LYS A 74 20.61 -7.25 -7.49
N ASP A 75 21.12 -8.33 -8.10
CA ASP A 75 22.44 -8.91 -7.84
C ASP A 75 22.65 -9.43 -6.40
N LYS A 76 21.57 -9.66 -5.64
CA LYS A 76 21.61 -10.22 -4.28
C LYS A 76 20.75 -11.49 -4.12
N PRO A 77 20.94 -12.53 -4.96
CA PRO A 77 20.20 -13.78 -4.83
C PRO A 77 20.57 -14.47 -3.51
N GLY A 78 19.56 -14.85 -2.72
CA GLY A 78 19.73 -15.55 -1.45
C GLY A 78 19.48 -14.72 -0.19
N TYR A 79 19.30 -13.40 -0.32
CA TYR A 79 18.81 -12.57 0.78
C TYR A 79 17.28 -12.41 0.70
N ALA A 80 16.63 -12.26 1.86
CA ALA A 80 15.25 -11.83 1.91
C ALA A 80 15.16 -10.33 1.60
N CYS A 81 14.07 -9.91 0.95
CA CYS A 81 13.80 -8.49 0.77
C CYS A 81 13.58 -7.83 2.14
N PRO A 82 14.30 -6.76 2.49
CA PRO A 82 14.16 -6.10 3.78
C PRO A 82 12.85 -5.30 3.87
N VAL A 83 12.25 -4.96 2.72
CA VAL A 83 11.02 -4.16 2.64
C VAL A 83 9.85 -5.04 2.25
N SER A 84 8.79 -5.03 3.07
CA SER A 84 7.50 -5.66 2.77
C SER A 84 6.55 -4.68 2.09
N LEU A 85 6.08 -5.03 0.89
CA LEU A 85 5.13 -4.22 0.14
C LEU A 85 3.69 -4.59 0.49
N TYR A 86 2.88 -3.61 0.86
CA TYR A 86 1.44 -3.77 1.03
C TYR A 86 0.69 -2.81 0.10
N THR A 87 -0.35 -3.34 -0.53
CA THR A 87 -1.20 -2.56 -1.43
C THR A 87 -2.62 -2.48 -0.90
N LEU A 88 -3.20 -1.28 -0.92
CA LEU A 88 -4.62 -1.06 -0.66
C LEU A 88 -5.43 -1.60 -1.84
N SER A 89 -6.29 -2.60 -1.58
CA SER A 89 -7.06 -3.26 -2.62
C SER A 89 -8.13 -2.34 -3.20
N THR A 90 -8.27 -2.34 -4.52
CA THR A 90 -9.36 -1.65 -5.20
C THR A 90 -10.67 -2.43 -5.01
N THR A 91 -11.66 -1.76 -4.44
CA THR A 91 -13.01 -2.31 -4.22
C THR A 91 -13.95 -1.98 -5.38
N THR A 92 -15.00 -2.79 -5.57
CA THR A 92 -16.07 -2.50 -6.54
C THR A 92 -16.83 -1.22 -6.17
N ILE A 93 -17.41 -0.53 -7.17
CA ILE A 93 -18.09 0.77 -7.00
C ILE A 93 -19.22 0.67 -5.98
N PHE A 94 -20.02 -0.40 -6.01
CA PHE A 94 -21.10 -0.62 -5.04
C PHE A 94 -20.58 -0.69 -3.59
N ARG A 95 -19.42 -1.30 -3.34
CA ARG A 95 -18.78 -1.34 -2.02
C ARG A 95 -18.13 -0.02 -1.61
N LYS A 96 -17.81 0.85 -2.57
CA LYS A 96 -17.20 2.15 -2.32
C LYS A 96 -18.18 3.14 -1.64
N TYR A 97 -19.48 2.93 -1.80
CA TYR A 97 -20.56 3.81 -1.36
C TYR A 97 -21.50 3.22 -0.29
N ILE A 98 -21.35 1.94 0.08
CA ILE A 98 -22.15 1.30 1.15
C ILE A 98 -21.64 1.68 2.56
N GLY A 99 -20.50 2.39 2.68
CA GLY A 99 -20.01 2.93 3.95
C GLY A 99 -19.89 1.88 5.07
N VAL A 100 -20.32 2.23 6.28
CA VAL A 100 -20.30 1.40 7.51
C VAL A 100 -20.99 0.03 7.33
N PHE A 101 -21.91 -0.13 6.38
CA PHE A 101 -22.64 -1.39 6.17
C PHE A 101 -21.81 -2.48 5.42
N ASP A 102 -20.66 -2.16 4.82
CA ASP A 102 -19.74 -3.17 4.25
C ASP A 102 -18.78 -3.75 5.32
N ALA A 103 -18.70 -3.14 6.51
CA ALA A 103 -17.85 -3.65 7.59
C ALA A 103 -18.37 -5.01 8.13
N PRO A 104 -19.67 -5.19 8.46
CA PRO A 104 -20.20 -6.50 8.84
C PRO A 104 -20.05 -7.55 7.74
N LEU A 105 -20.28 -7.19 6.47
CA LEU A 105 -20.17 -8.11 5.33
C LEU A 105 -18.71 -8.49 5.00
N THR A 106 -17.76 -7.57 5.20
CA THR A 106 -16.32 -7.83 5.00
C THR A 106 -15.76 -8.65 6.14
N MET A 107 -16.14 -8.36 7.39
CA MET A 107 -15.80 -9.20 8.54
C MET A 107 -16.42 -10.58 8.42
N LEU A 108 -17.70 -10.67 8.01
CA LEU A 108 -18.38 -11.94 7.78
C LEU A 108 -17.67 -12.71 6.68
N ARG A 109 -17.35 -12.13 5.51
CA ARG A 109 -16.60 -12.84 4.46
C ARG A 109 -15.21 -13.28 4.91
N GLY A 110 -14.49 -12.49 5.70
CA GLY A 110 -13.20 -12.88 6.26
C GLY A 110 -13.33 -14.08 7.21
N ALA A 111 -14.27 -14.01 8.16
CA ALA A 111 -14.59 -15.10 9.07
C ALA A 111 -15.09 -16.34 8.33
N LEU A 112 -15.96 -16.17 7.34
CA LEU A 112 -16.52 -17.23 6.52
C LEU A 112 -15.44 -17.88 5.66
N HIS A 113 -14.50 -17.09 5.10
CA HIS A 113 -13.35 -17.62 4.39
C HIS A 113 -12.46 -18.43 5.34
N THR A 114 -12.16 -17.94 6.55
CA THR A 114 -11.42 -18.70 7.57
C THR A 114 -12.13 -20.02 7.95
N ILE A 115 -13.46 -20.04 7.95
CA ILE A 115 -14.27 -21.21 8.33
C ILE A 115 -14.42 -22.20 7.15
N PHE A 116 -14.80 -21.72 5.96
CA PHE A 116 -15.03 -22.57 4.78
C PHE A 116 -13.76 -22.97 4.03
N SER A 117 -12.65 -22.23 4.17
CA SER A 117 -11.40 -22.58 3.49
C SER A 117 -10.61 -23.69 4.18
N GLY A 118 -11.09 -24.25 5.30
CA GLY A 118 -10.48 -25.42 5.96
C GLY A 118 -8.97 -25.27 6.23
N SER A 119 -8.45 -24.04 6.23
CA SER A 119 -7.01 -23.78 6.28
C SER A 119 -6.66 -23.59 7.75
N GLY A 120 -6.47 -24.73 8.39
CA GLY A 120 -6.06 -24.81 9.78
C GLY A 120 -4.88 -23.90 10.05
N LYS A 121 -4.96 -23.19 11.18
CA LYS A 121 -3.86 -22.94 12.13
C LYS A 121 -2.46 -23.11 11.51
N GLY A 122 -2.16 -22.29 10.51
CA GLY A 122 -0.83 -22.14 9.95
C GLY A 122 -0.04 -21.43 11.02
N LYS A 123 0.77 -22.19 11.75
CA LYS A 123 1.75 -21.72 12.72
C LYS A 123 2.79 -20.90 11.96
N GLY A 124 2.42 -19.68 11.56
CA GLY A 124 3.36 -18.72 10.99
C GLY A 124 4.47 -18.50 12.00
N LYS A 125 5.71 -18.50 11.53
CA LYS A 125 6.84 -18.03 12.34
C LYS A 125 6.45 -16.66 12.92
N LYS A 126 6.66 -16.46 14.22
CA LYS A 126 6.27 -15.21 14.92
C LYS A 126 6.87 -13.94 14.29
N ASP A 127 7.88 -14.11 13.44
CA ASP A 127 8.63 -13.03 12.80
C ASP A 127 8.19 -12.72 11.35
N GLU A 128 7.22 -13.45 10.78
CA GLU A 128 6.69 -13.14 9.44
C GLU A 128 5.45 -12.23 9.53
N LEU A 129 5.54 -11.06 8.88
CA LEU A 129 4.42 -10.14 8.74
C LEU A 129 3.20 -10.84 8.08
N PRO A 130 1.96 -10.48 8.44
CA PRO A 130 0.76 -11.16 7.94
C PRO A 130 0.51 -10.86 6.45
N GLY A 131 0.01 -11.84 5.69
CA GLY A 131 -0.27 -11.66 4.26
C GLY A 131 -1.41 -10.68 3.95
N GLN A 132 -2.29 -10.42 4.91
CA GLN A 132 -3.39 -9.47 4.79
C GLN A 132 -3.58 -8.72 6.10
N LEU A 133 -3.79 -7.41 6.00
CA LEU A 133 -4.07 -6.51 7.12
C LEU A 133 -5.39 -5.78 6.86
N LEU A 134 -6.24 -5.73 7.88
CA LEU A 134 -7.52 -5.01 7.84
C LEU A 134 -7.50 -3.93 8.90
N PHE A 135 -7.52 -2.67 8.48
CA PHE A 135 -7.63 -1.51 9.35
C PHE A 135 -9.07 -1.01 9.35
N ILE A 136 -9.64 -0.88 10.55
CA ILE A 136 -10.99 -0.36 10.75
C ILE A 136 -10.87 0.84 11.67
N ASN A 137 -11.27 2.01 11.17
CA ASN A 137 -11.25 3.23 11.95
C ASN A 137 -12.43 3.24 12.93
N SER A 138 -12.13 3.61 14.17
CA SER A 138 -13.14 4.03 15.15
C SER A 138 -13.82 5.33 14.73
N VAL A 139 -14.92 5.67 15.40
CA VAL A 139 -15.64 6.93 15.15
C VAL A 139 -14.71 8.15 15.34
N ASN A 140 -13.86 8.13 16.36
CA ASN A 140 -12.94 9.24 16.64
C ASN A 140 -11.86 9.37 15.55
N GLU A 141 -11.31 8.25 15.08
CA GLU A 141 -10.32 8.24 13.98
C GLU A 141 -10.95 8.69 12.66
N TYR A 142 -12.19 8.27 12.40
CA TYR A 142 -12.96 8.74 11.25
C TYR A 142 -13.18 10.25 11.28
N LEU A 143 -13.61 10.81 12.43
CA LEU A 143 -13.79 12.27 12.59
C LEU A 143 -12.46 13.02 12.47
N THR A 144 -11.38 12.44 12.99
CA THR A 144 -10.03 13.01 12.87
C THR A 144 -9.59 13.04 11.41
N ALA A 145 -9.77 11.94 10.66
CA ALA A 145 -9.46 11.86 9.24
C ALA A 145 -10.31 12.85 8.42
N GLN A 146 -11.61 12.96 8.72
CA GLN A 146 -12.50 13.93 8.07
C GLN A 146 -12.06 15.37 8.36
N SER A 147 -11.75 15.69 9.62
CA SER A 147 -11.24 17.00 10.04
C SER A 147 -9.92 17.35 9.35
N ALA A 148 -8.98 16.40 9.25
CA ALA A 148 -7.72 16.62 8.55
C ALA A 148 -7.93 16.91 7.05
N MET A 149 -8.87 16.23 6.39
CA MET A 149 -9.22 16.49 5.00
C MET A 149 -9.84 17.88 4.81
N VAL A 150 -10.77 18.28 5.69
CA VAL A 150 -11.48 19.56 5.57
C VAL A 150 -10.59 20.74 5.98
N ASN A 151 -9.81 20.59 7.05
CA ASN A 151 -9.10 21.71 7.68
C ASN A 151 -7.65 21.85 7.22
N ALA A 152 -6.93 20.74 6.98
CA ALA A 152 -5.53 20.79 6.55
C ALA A 152 -5.40 20.74 5.01
N HIS A 153 -6.35 20.11 4.31
CA HIS A 153 -6.32 19.98 2.84
C HIS A 153 -7.34 20.89 2.15
N LYS A 154 -7.60 22.08 2.72
CA LYS A 154 -8.64 23.04 2.27
C LYS A 154 -8.62 23.31 0.76
N SER A 155 -7.44 23.54 0.18
CA SER A 155 -7.28 23.83 -1.25
C SER A 155 -7.64 22.65 -2.17
N GLN A 156 -7.65 21.43 -1.64
CA GLN A 156 -7.99 20.21 -2.39
C GLN A 156 -9.48 19.87 -2.26
N MET A 157 -10.20 20.46 -1.30
CA MET A 157 -11.60 20.19 -1.00
C MET A 157 -12.56 20.88 -1.98
N VAL A 158 -12.99 20.12 -2.97
CA VAL A 158 -14.05 20.49 -3.92
C VAL A 158 -15.36 19.78 -3.55
N TRP A 159 -16.51 20.30 -4.01
CA TRP A 159 -17.85 19.90 -3.56
C TRP A 159 -18.07 18.39 -3.46
N PHE A 160 -17.62 17.61 -4.46
CA PHE A 160 -17.84 16.16 -4.47
C PHE A 160 -16.99 15.42 -3.42
N ARG A 161 -15.84 15.97 -3.00
CA ARG A 161 -14.98 15.35 -1.97
C ARG A 161 -15.65 15.32 -0.60
N TYR A 162 -16.50 16.30 -0.29
CA TYR A 162 -17.29 16.30 0.95
C TYR A 162 -18.18 15.06 1.03
N GLY A 163 -18.81 14.67 -0.09
CA GLY A 163 -19.53 13.40 -0.18
C GLY A 163 -18.62 12.20 0.08
N TRP A 164 -17.50 12.11 -0.64
CA TRP A 164 -16.58 10.97 -0.53
C TRP A 164 -15.98 10.76 0.87
N ILE A 165 -15.56 11.83 1.54
CA ILE A 165 -15.02 11.69 2.91
C ILE A 165 -16.11 11.38 3.94
N THR A 166 -17.39 11.51 3.56
CA THR A 166 -18.52 11.24 4.44
C THR A 166 -19.02 9.79 4.32
N ILE A 167 -19.10 9.25 3.10
CA ILE A 167 -19.67 7.91 2.84
C ILE A 167 -18.66 6.90 2.31
N GLY A 168 -17.44 7.35 1.99
CA GLY A 168 -16.43 6.54 1.35
C GLY A 168 -15.95 5.42 2.26
N ARG A 169 -16.01 4.18 1.77
CA ARG A 169 -15.54 3.00 2.51
C ARG A 169 -14.11 3.16 3.05
N TYR A 170 -13.18 3.74 2.27
CA TYR A 170 -11.78 3.90 2.67
C TYR A 170 -11.58 4.82 3.90
N MET A 171 -12.58 5.62 4.28
CA MET A 171 -12.55 6.38 5.54
C MET A 171 -12.79 5.49 6.77
N VAL A 172 -13.33 4.29 6.57
CA VAL A 172 -13.74 3.38 7.65
C VAL A 172 -12.96 2.06 7.60
N VAL A 173 -12.81 1.45 6.42
CA VAL A 173 -12.22 0.12 6.25
C VAL A 173 -11.17 0.13 5.14
N ASN A 174 -9.93 -0.22 5.49
CA ASN A 174 -8.80 -0.34 4.58
C ASN A 174 -8.22 -1.75 4.64
N ASP A 175 -8.31 -2.47 3.53
CA ASP A 175 -7.72 -3.79 3.38
C ASP A 175 -6.41 -3.72 2.60
N LEU A 176 -5.31 -4.01 3.28
CA LEU A 176 -3.98 -4.05 2.73
C LEU A 176 -3.58 -5.51 2.48
N ARG A 177 -3.08 -5.79 1.28
CA ARG A 177 -2.57 -7.12 0.90
C ARG A 177 -1.08 -7.05 0.68
N ARG A 178 -0.34 -8.00 1.25
CA ARG A 178 1.08 -8.14 0.99
C ARG A 178 1.28 -8.56 -0.46
N GLN A 179 2.16 -7.85 -1.15
CA GLN A 179 2.65 -8.22 -2.46
C GLN A 179 4.02 -8.87 -2.33
N TRP A 180 4.24 -9.89 -3.15
CA TRP A 180 5.52 -10.56 -3.26
C TRP A 180 6.22 -9.99 -4.49
N ALA A 181 7.38 -9.36 -4.26
CA ALA A 181 8.21 -8.77 -5.31
C ALA A 181 9.12 -9.84 -5.94
#